data_AF-A0A836X106-F1
#
_entry.id   AF-A0A836X106-F1
#
_cell.length_a   1.000
_cell.length_b   1.000
_cell.length_c   1.000
_cell.angle_alpha   90.00
_cell.angle_beta   90.00
_cell.angle_gamma   90.00
#
_symmetry.space_group_name_H-M   'P 1'
#
loop_
_entity.id
_entity.type
_entity.pdbx_description
1 polymer ?
#
loop_
_entity_poly.entity_id
_entity_poly.type
_entity_poly.pdbx_seq_one_letter_code
_entity_poly.pdbx_strand_id
1 'polypeptide(L)'
;MKVIYSPQLMEEAAFRHLSHLERSGYRSDYDEYHSLADPIYELPEDDREVAFEKVNRIFFIERLKLGDHVLRALEAVGLIPKRKRTTKRAQLAAYALETDEASDEEESSASMHLPPVDDDSQETTSEEDLAPLVDTDLQVADNPQKDDPDSEETDGVVSYDMIRDFEERINEVHVKRAINKVDEGSNVLNRISGKPMIEMRVLASRFCNPEEAQELDAFLICEFMHAKDMVDPEFDYEDAFIPGNPSVKNLITARFRLLWNLYVDARLARSGIISTMPREARYREFDNFYRKIPEKQRRGIFEGIWVTEKFTHEELLSMATDLESLMSKYVDDADISEEERDFIHLQGSPCPLCKFPTYNWVDDPESICDEMVIEAIQIDFPDWENKDGGCDRCIEVYELRAGV
;
A
#
# COMPACT_ATOMS: atom_id res chain seq x y z
N MET A 1 -4.66 9.58 -15.41
CA MET A 1 -5.57 9.11 -14.33
C MET A 1 -6.64 10.15 -14.00
N LYS A 2 -7.86 9.72 -13.69
CA LYS A 2 -9.01 10.53 -13.25
C LYS A 2 -9.58 9.93 -11.96
N VAL A 3 -9.77 10.75 -10.92
CA VAL A 3 -10.39 10.29 -9.65
C VAL A 3 -11.87 10.64 -9.62
N ILE A 4 -12.69 9.68 -9.23
CA ILE A 4 -14.16 9.76 -9.17
C ILE A 4 -14.58 9.38 -7.74
N TYR A 5 -15.46 10.19 -7.13
CA TYR A 5 -15.97 9.96 -5.78
C TYR A 5 -17.46 9.65 -5.86
N SER A 6 -17.93 8.61 -5.16
CA SER A 6 -19.37 8.32 -5.08
C SER A 6 -20.12 9.41 -4.31
N PRO A 7 -21.32 9.85 -4.73
CA PRO A 7 -22.12 10.85 -4.02
C PRO A 7 -22.26 10.59 -2.51
N GLN A 8 -22.56 9.34 -2.15
CA GLN A 8 -22.78 8.90 -0.76
C GLN A 8 -21.52 8.96 0.11
N LEU A 9 -20.33 8.95 -0.50
CA LEU A 9 -19.07 9.21 0.22
C LEU A 9 -18.87 10.71 0.43
N MET A 10 -19.09 11.53 -0.59
CA MET A 10 -18.91 12.99 -0.51
C MET A 10 -19.85 13.61 0.52
N GLU A 11 -21.14 13.22 0.48
CA GLU A 11 -22.18 13.62 1.43
C GLU A 11 -21.78 13.27 2.87
N GLU A 12 -21.57 12.00 3.17
CA GLU A 12 -21.35 11.56 4.55
C GLU A 12 -20.00 12.05 5.10
N ALA A 13 -18.96 12.12 4.28
CA ALA A 13 -17.66 12.65 4.70
C ALA A 13 -17.72 14.15 4.97
N ALA A 14 -18.34 14.95 4.08
CA ALA A 14 -18.51 16.39 4.29
C ALA A 14 -19.37 16.66 5.53
N PHE A 15 -20.54 16.02 5.65
CA PHE A 15 -21.44 16.21 6.80
C PHE A 15 -20.78 15.83 8.14
N ARG A 16 -20.04 14.71 8.19
CA ARG A 16 -19.32 14.30 9.41
C ARG A 16 -18.19 15.27 9.77
N HIS A 17 -17.45 15.77 8.77
CA HIS A 17 -16.36 16.73 8.99
C HIS A 17 -16.89 18.10 9.45
N LEU A 18 -17.93 18.62 8.80
CA LEU A 18 -18.62 19.85 9.22
C LEU A 18 -19.21 19.71 10.64
N SER A 19 -19.79 18.56 10.97
CA SER A 19 -20.26 18.24 12.32
C SER A 19 -19.14 18.15 13.36
N HIS A 20 -17.91 17.81 12.97
CA HIS A 20 -16.74 17.91 13.86
C HIS A 20 -16.36 19.39 14.04
N LEU A 21 -16.21 20.15 12.95
CA LEU A 21 -15.82 21.56 12.98
C LEU A 21 -16.77 22.41 13.83
N GLU A 22 -18.09 22.23 13.69
CA GLU A 22 -19.11 22.92 14.49
C GLU A 22 -18.91 22.68 16.00
N ARG A 23 -18.69 21.41 16.41
CA ARG A 23 -18.46 21.02 17.81
C ARG A 23 -17.13 21.53 18.35
N SER A 24 -16.12 21.63 17.48
CA SER A 24 -14.81 22.25 17.77
C SER A 24 -14.85 23.78 17.73
N GLY A 25 -16.02 24.40 17.50
CA GLY A 25 -16.26 25.85 17.53
C GLY A 25 -16.11 26.57 16.18
N TYR A 26 -15.71 25.87 15.12
CA TYR A 26 -15.49 26.42 13.78
C TYR A 26 -16.78 26.31 12.95
N ARG A 27 -17.71 27.24 13.16
CA ARG A 27 -19.04 27.21 12.53
C ARG A 27 -19.13 27.70 11.08
N SER A 28 -18.17 28.48 10.58
CA SER A 28 -18.31 29.20 9.29
C SER A 28 -18.77 28.31 8.14
N ASP A 29 -18.10 27.17 7.99
CA ASP A 29 -18.27 26.28 6.85
C ASP A 29 -19.54 25.42 7.03
N TYR A 30 -19.95 25.17 8.28
CA TYR A 30 -21.20 24.49 8.65
C TYR A 30 -22.41 25.38 8.36
N ASP A 31 -22.35 26.65 8.81
CA ASP A 31 -23.42 27.63 8.58
C ASP A 31 -23.53 27.97 7.07
N GLU A 32 -22.41 28.01 6.33
CA GLU A 32 -22.43 28.14 4.87
C GLU A 32 -23.00 26.89 4.17
N TYR A 33 -22.64 25.68 4.60
CA TYR A 33 -23.20 24.43 4.05
C TYR A 33 -24.73 24.43 4.17
N HIS A 34 -25.27 24.75 5.35
CA HIS A 34 -26.72 24.84 5.56
C HIS A 34 -27.37 25.94 4.73
N SER A 35 -26.70 27.09 4.54
CA SER A 35 -27.23 28.15 3.66
C SER A 35 -27.41 27.73 2.19
N LEU A 36 -26.69 26.69 1.73
CA LEU A 36 -26.78 26.12 0.39
C LEU A 36 -27.59 24.80 0.34
N ALA A 37 -27.63 24.04 1.42
CA ALA A 37 -28.33 22.76 1.52
C ALA A 37 -29.81 22.91 1.89
N ASP A 38 -30.15 23.78 2.85
CA ASP A 38 -31.52 23.93 3.34
C ASP A 38 -32.52 24.36 2.23
N PRO A 39 -32.17 25.26 1.28
CA PRO A 39 -33.06 25.61 0.16
C PRO A 39 -33.37 24.45 -0.81
N ILE A 40 -32.60 23.35 -0.78
CA ILE A 40 -32.82 22.20 -1.67
C ILE A 40 -34.11 21.45 -1.30
N TYR A 41 -34.53 21.48 -0.04
CA TYR A 41 -35.77 20.84 0.39
C TYR A 41 -37.03 21.45 -0.26
N GLU A 42 -36.97 22.72 -0.69
CA GLU A 42 -38.06 23.40 -1.42
C GLU A 42 -38.12 23.03 -2.92
N LEU A 43 -37.14 22.28 -3.45
CA LEU A 43 -37.15 21.77 -4.83
C LEU A 43 -38.04 20.52 -4.98
N PRO A 44 -38.56 20.23 -6.20
CA PRO A 44 -39.20 18.96 -6.52
C PRO A 44 -38.30 17.77 -6.21
N GLU A 45 -38.88 16.65 -5.79
CA GLU A 45 -38.10 15.51 -5.25
C GLU A 45 -37.10 14.94 -6.27
N ASP A 46 -37.49 14.90 -7.55
CA ASP A 46 -36.66 14.45 -8.68
C ASP A 46 -35.40 15.33 -8.90
N ASP A 47 -35.45 16.61 -8.53
CA ASP A 47 -34.31 17.55 -8.67
C ASP A 47 -33.36 17.53 -7.47
N ARG A 48 -33.82 17.05 -6.30
CA ARG A 48 -33.08 17.16 -5.02
C ARG A 48 -31.77 16.40 -5.02
N GLU A 49 -31.72 15.17 -5.52
CA GLU A 49 -30.49 14.35 -5.51
C GLU A 49 -29.36 15.04 -6.29
N VAL A 50 -29.67 15.56 -7.48
CA VAL A 50 -28.71 16.27 -8.36
C VAL A 50 -28.31 17.63 -7.78
N ALA A 51 -29.16 18.26 -6.97
CA ALA A 51 -28.82 19.48 -6.24
C ALA A 51 -27.89 19.19 -5.04
N PHE A 52 -28.21 18.19 -4.22
CA PHE A 52 -27.36 17.79 -3.09
C PHE A 52 -25.98 17.29 -3.56
N GLU A 53 -25.89 16.53 -4.66
CA GLU A 53 -24.59 16.09 -5.19
C GLU A 53 -23.67 17.28 -5.49
N LYS A 54 -24.20 18.39 -6.04
CA LYS A 54 -23.42 19.60 -6.35
C LYS A 54 -22.87 20.26 -5.08
N VAL A 55 -23.70 20.45 -4.06
CA VAL A 55 -23.26 21.04 -2.78
C VAL A 55 -22.23 20.14 -2.09
N ASN A 56 -22.51 18.84 -1.99
CA ASN A 56 -21.61 17.86 -1.40
C ASN A 56 -20.26 17.77 -2.12
N ARG A 57 -20.27 17.85 -3.46
CA ARG A 57 -19.06 17.90 -4.30
C ARG A 57 -18.22 19.16 -4.03
N ILE A 58 -18.85 20.34 -3.97
CA ILE A 58 -18.15 21.61 -3.66
C ILE A 58 -17.50 21.55 -2.27
N PHE A 59 -18.23 21.06 -1.25
CA PHE A 59 -17.67 20.95 0.10
C PHE A 59 -16.55 19.90 0.19
N PHE A 60 -16.76 18.70 -0.35
CA PHE A 60 -15.77 17.61 -0.27
C PHE A 60 -14.48 17.90 -1.06
N ILE A 61 -14.59 18.52 -2.25
CA ILE A 61 -13.43 18.78 -3.13
C ILE A 61 -12.79 20.15 -2.88
N GLU A 62 -13.58 21.23 -2.80
CA GLU A 62 -13.05 22.59 -2.93
C GLU A 62 -12.88 23.30 -1.58
N ARG A 63 -13.88 23.20 -0.70
CA ARG A 63 -13.85 23.86 0.62
C ARG A 63 -13.02 23.07 1.64
N LEU A 64 -13.45 21.85 1.95
CA LEU A 64 -12.84 21.00 2.97
C LEU A 64 -11.63 20.21 2.45
N LYS A 65 -11.51 20.06 1.12
CA LYS A 65 -10.38 19.41 0.42
C LYS A 65 -10.11 17.97 0.87
N LEU A 66 -11.17 17.27 1.26
CA LEU A 66 -11.13 15.86 1.66
C LEU A 66 -10.62 14.97 0.51
N GLY A 67 -10.91 15.35 -0.74
CA GLY A 67 -10.35 14.70 -1.93
C GLY A 67 -8.82 14.85 -2.10
N ASP A 68 -8.16 15.84 -1.48
CA ASP A 68 -6.71 15.96 -1.57
C ASP A 68 -5.97 14.86 -0.81
N HIS A 69 -6.62 14.14 0.13
CA HIS A 69 -6.03 12.98 0.81
C HIS A 69 -5.73 11.84 -0.19
N VAL A 70 -6.72 11.49 -1.01
CA VAL A 70 -6.60 10.46 -2.05
C VAL A 70 -5.53 10.83 -3.07
N LEU A 71 -5.48 12.12 -3.45
CA LEU A 71 -4.51 12.60 -4.44
C LEU A 71 -3.09 12.65 -3.86
N ARG A 72 -2.89 13.06 -2.60
CA ARG A 72 -1.59 12.93 -1.91
C ARG A 72 -1.12 11.48 -1.83
N ALA A 73 -2.04 10.54 -1.57
CA ALA A 73 -1.71 9.12 -1.49
C ALA A 73 -1.26 8.56 -2.86
N LEU A 74 -1.96 8.91 -3.94
CA LEU A 74 -1.55 8.57 -5.32
C LEU A 74 -0.18 9.19 -5.69
N GLU A 75 0.08 10.43 -5.28
CA GLU A 75 1.38 11.10 -5.47
C GLU A 75 2.52 10.48 -4.63
N ALA A 76 2.19 9.84 -3.49
CA ALA A 76 3.15 9.20 -2.61
C ALA A 76 3.60 7.82 -3.15
N VAL A 77 2.68 7.03 -3.73
CA VAL A 77 2.99 5.71 -4.30
C VAL A 77 3.50 5.75 -5.75
N GLY A 78 3.52 6.94 -6.37
CA GLY A 78 3.97 7.20 -7.75
C GLY A 78 2.86 7.23 -8.80
N LEU A 79 1.71 6.63 -8.52
CA LEU A 79 0.58 6.44 -9.44
C LEU A 79 0.07 7.72 -10.14
N ILE A 80 0.34 8.92 -9.61
CA ILE A 80 0.28 10.17 -10.39
C ILE A 80 1.53 11.04 -10.12
N PRO A 81 1.96 11.87 -11.11
CA PRO A 81 3.08 12.79 -10.91
C PRO A 81 2.86 13.78 -9.75
N LYS A 82 3.87 13.90 -8.88
CA LYS A 82 3.87 14.80 -7.72
C LYS A 82 3.59 16.25 -8.15
N ARG A 83 2.62 16.91 -7.50
CA ARG A 83 2.26 18.30 -7.79
C ARG A 83 3.47 19.22 -7.63
N LYS A 84 3.72 20.06 -8.63
CA LYS A 84 4.60 21.23 -8.48
C LYS A 84 4.00 22.17 -7.45
N ARG A 85 4.43 22.06 -6.19
CA ARG A 85 4.11 23.02 -5.12
C ARG A 85 4.69 24.40 -5.49
N THR A 86 3.86 25.24 -6.11
CA THR A 86 4.05 26.70 -6.15
C THR A 86 3.99 27.22 -4.72
N THR A 87 5.14 27.22 -4.04
CA THR A 87 5.24 27.81 -2.71
C THR A 87 4.89 29.30 -2.79
N LYS A 88 4.25 29.84 -1.74
CA LYS A 88 3.98 31.29 -1.65
C LYS A 88 5.24 32.13 -1.84
N ARG A 89 6.42 31.60 -1.50
CA ARG A 89 7.73 32.22 -1.74
C ARG A 89 8.07 32.35 -3.23
N ALA A 90 7.70 31.38 -4.07
CA ALA A 90 7.85 31.47 -5.52
C ALA A 90 6.84 32.46 -6.15
N GLN A 91 5.60 32.51 -5.64
CA GLN A 91 4.63 33.52 -6.07
C GLN A 91 5.05 34.94 -5.67
N LEU A 92 5.56 35.12 -4.45
CA LEU A 92 6.11 36.41 -4.00
C LEU A 92 7.39 36.81 -4.75
N ALA A 93 8.23 35.85 -5.14
CA ALA A 93 9.40 36.12 -5.98
C ALA A 93 9.02 36.50 -7.43
N ALA A 94 8.02 35.82 -8.02
CA ALA A 94 7.48 36.20 -9.32
C ALA A 94 6.85 37.61 -9.27
N TYR A 95 6.05 37.91 -8.24
CA TYR A 95 5.44 39.21 -8.08
C TYR A 95 6.46 40.32 -7.80
N ALA A 96 7.58 40.02 -7.14
CA ALA A 96 8.69 40.96 -6.97
C ALA A 96 9.40 41.26 -8.30
N LEU A 97 9.67 40.24 -9.12
CA LEU A 97 10.23 40.41 -10.47
C LEU A 97 9.28 41.20 -11.38
N GLU A 98 7.98 40.95 -11.31
CA GLU A 98 6.94 41.72 -12.04
C GLU A 98 6.81 43.17 -11.54
N THR A 99 7.31 43.52 -10.34
CA THR A 99 7.37 44.91 -9.86
C THR A 99 8.69 45.61 -10.16
N ASP A 100 9.82 44.90 -10.20
CA ASP A 100 11.14 45.51 -10.49
C ASP A 100 11.25 45.91 -11.98
N GLU A 101 10.63 45.17 -12.92
CA GLU A 101 10.56 45.56 -14.34
C GLU A 101 9.67 46.80 -14.62
N ALA A 102 9.05 47.39 -13.60
CA ALA A 102 8.10 48.51 -13.74
C ALA A 102 8.63 49.88 -13.31
N SER A 103 9.88 50.00 -12.79
CA SER A 103 10.42 51.28 -12.33
C SER A 103 11.95 51.39 -12.42
N ASP A 104 12.47 51.70 -13.62
CA ASP A 104 13.85 52.18 -13.80
C ASP A 104 13.94 53.20 -14.96
N GLU A 105 13.68 54.47 -14.66
CA GLU A 105 14.16 55.62 -15.46
C GLU A 105 14.88 56.62 -14.53
N GLU A 106 16.16 56.86 -14.85
CA GLU A 106 17.02 58.01 -14.51
C GLU A 106 17.12 58.50 -13.03
N GLU A 107 18.31 58.34 -12.40
CA GLU A 107 19.34 59.39 -12.40
C GLU A 107 20.66 58.95 -11.70
N SER A 108 21.65 59.85 -11.58
CA SER A 108 23.07 59.52 -11.48
C SER A 108 23.82 60.02 -10.23
N SER A 109 24.81 59.23 -9.80
CA SER A 109 26.07 59.62 -9.14
C SER A 109 26.10 60.20 -7.69
N ALA A 110 26.93 59.58 -6.84
CA ALA A 110 28.00 60.24 -6.06
C ALA A 110 28.93 59.18 -5.40
N SER A 111 30.10 59.58 -4.90
CA SER A 111 31.13 58.69 -4.29
C SER A 111 31.73 59.29 -3.02
N MET A 112 32.16 58.47 -2.04
CA MET A 112 33.42 58.71 -1.29
C MET A 112 33.87 57.59 -0.31
N HIS A 113 35.14 57.19 -0.46
CA HIS A 113 36.17 56.88 0.56
C HIS A 113 36.06 55.73 1.63
N LEU A 114 37.21 55.03 1.75
CA LEU A 114 37.70 54.11 2.80
C LEU A 114 38.77 54.86 3.68
N PRO A 115 39.67 54.26 4.51
CA PRO A 115 39.90 52.87 5.01
C PRO A 115 40.09 52.81 6.58
N PRO A 116 41.07 52.12 7.22
CA PRO A 116 41.11 50.68 7.57
C PRO A 116 41.41 50.38 9.08
N VAL A 117 41.50 49.08 9.44
CA VAL A 117 42.48 48.50 10.41
C VAL A 117 42.72 47.00 10.11
N ASP A 118 43.87 46.46 10.55
CA ASP A 118 44.55 45.25 10.00
C ASP A 118 44.72 44.06 11.01
N ASP A 119 45.60 43.08 10.66
CA ASP A 119 46.09 41.86 11.38
C ASP A 119 45.08 40.70 11.62
N ASP A 120 45.40 39.39 11.60
CA ASP A 120 46.51 38.48 11.17
C ASP A 120 45.96 37.02 11.41
N SER A 121 46.36 35.83 10.90
CA SER A 121 47.45 35.19 10.10
C SER A 121 46.87 33.90 9.42
N GLN A 122 47.50 33.03 8.60
CA GLN A 122 48.74 32.88 7.78
C GLN A 122 48.47 31.72 6.75
N GLU A 123 49.03 31.72 5.53
CA GLU A 123 50.19 30.90 5.03
C GLU A 123 50.17 29.36 5.31
N THR A 124 50.50 28.43 4.39
CA THR A 124 51.23 28.47 3.08
C THR A 124 50.76 27.42 2.03
N THR A 125 50.73 27.79 0.72
CA THR A 125 51.09 27.00 -0.51
C THR A 125 50.41 25.64 -0.85
N SER A 126 50.33 25.17 -2.11
CA SER A 126 51.06 25.50 -3.36
C SER A 126 50.22 25.35 -4.66
N GLU A 127 50.60 26.13 -5.69
CA GLU A 127 50.18 26.07 -7.12
C GLU A 127 51.11 25.09 -7.90
N GLU A 128 51.12 24.84 -9.24
CA GLU A 128 50.55 25.49 -10.45
C GLU A 128 49.30 24.77 -11.02
N ASP A 129 49.06 24.36 -12.28
CA ASP A 129 49.85 24.11 -13.53
C ASP A 129 48.98 24.42 -14.80
N LEU A 130 49.51 24.22 -16.02
CA LEU A 130 49.08 24.87 -17.27
C LEU A 130 48.32 24.00 -18.32
N ALA A 131 47.69 24.69 -19.27
CA ALA A 131 47.10 24.18 -20.54
C ALA A 131 47.84 24.85 -21.75
N PRO A 132 47.34 25.07 -23.01
CA PRO A 132 46.07 24.70 -23.69
C PRO A 132 46.16 24.36 -25.23
N LEU A 133 44.99 24.25 -25.91
CA LEU A 133 44.73 24.29 -27.39
C LEU A 133 45.16 23.05 -28.24
N VAL A 134 44.71 22.82 -29.50
CA VAL A 134 44.02 23.64 -30.55
C VAL A 134 42.97 22.80 -31.34
N ASP A 135 41.96 23.46 -31.94
CA ASP A 135 40.92 22.91 -32.85
C ASP A 135 41.39 22.43 -34.24
N THR A 136 40.56 21.65 -34.95
CA THR A 136 40.03 22.01 -36.30
C THR A 136 38.95 21.04 -36.88
N ASP A 137 37.85 21.62 -37.38
CA ASP A 137 37.13 21.38 -38.67
C ASP A 137 36.95 19.98 -39.34
N LEU A 138 35.92 19.73 -40.18
CA LEU A 138 34.50 20.16 -40.28
C LEU A 138 33.83 19.44 -41.50
N GLN A 139 32.49 19.50 -41.60
CA GLN A 139 31.65 19.26 -42.82
C GLN A 139 31.53 17.81 -43.38
N VAL A 140 30.54 17.44 -44.24
CA VAL A 140 29.05 17.58 -44.27
C VAL A 140 28.50 16.99 -45.60
N ALA A 141 27.19 16.69 -45.68
CA ALA A 141 26.39 16.35 -46.89
C ALA A 141 26.51 14.91 -47.44
N ASP A 142 25.50 14.31 -48.09
CA ASP A 142 24.10 14.74 -48.33
C ASP A 142 23.11 13.57 -48.50
N ASN A 143 21.80 13.85 -48.54
CA ASN A 143 20.71 12.89 -48.79
C ASN A 143 20.16 13.03 -50.24
N PRO A 144 19.44 12.05 -50.84
CA PRO A 144 17.99 12.26 -51.03
C PRO A 144 17.08 11.01 -51.14
N GLN A 145 15.77 11.29 -51.08
CA GLN A 145 14.59 10.42 -51.05
C GLN A 145 14.02 10.06 -52.45
N LYS A 146 13.27 8.94 -52.57
CA LYS A 146 12.37 8.59 -53.69
C LYS A 146 11.25 7.58 -53.33
N ASP A 147 10.36 7.37 -54.30
CA ASP A 147 8.95 6.95 -54.20
C ASP A 147 8.65 5.77 -55.19
N ASP A 148 7.50 5.09 -55.29
CA ASP A 148 6.13 5.36 -54.78
C ASP A 148 5.34 4.09 -54.28
N PRO A 149 4.61 3.23 -55.06
CA PRO A 149 3.40 2.56 -54.52
C PRO A 149 3.28 1.01 -54.61
N ASP A 150 2.17 0.50 -54.03
CA ASP A 150 1.48 -0.80 -54.14
C ASP A 150 2.17 -2.11 -53.68
N SER A 151 1.66 -2.66 -52.56
CA SER A 151 1.34 -4.11 -52.40
C SER A 151 0.43 -4.34 -51.19
N GLU A 152 -0.53 -5.27 -51.30
CA GLU A 152 -1.46 -5.68 -50.23
C GLU A 152 -0.94 -6.91 -49.45
N GLU A 153 -1.44 -7.10 -48.22
CA GLU A 153 -1.35 -8.29 -47.35
C GLU A 153 0.06 -8.90 -47.12
N THR A 154 0.58 -8.94 -45.90
CA THR A 154 0.15 -9.89 -44.84
C THR A 154 0.89 -9.65 -43.51
N ASP A 155 0.35 -10.20 -42.41
CA ASP A 155 0.96 -10.40 -41.08
C ASP A 155 2.04 -9.42 -40.60
N GLY A 156 1.61 -8.36 -39.89
CA GLY A 156 2.47 -7.43 -39.16
C GLY A 156 2.21 -7.49 -37.65
N VAL A 157 3.14 -8.10 -36.91
CA VAL A 157 3.15 -8.26 -35.44
C VAL A 157 2.67 -6.99 -34.70
N VAL A 158 1.69 -7.13 -33.80
CA VAL A 158 1.34 -6.08 -32.85
C VAL A 158 2.51 -5.87 -31.88
N SER A 159 3.37 -4.89 -32.19
CA SER A 159 4.42 -4.44 -31.29
C SER A 159 3.77 -3.78 -30.08
N TYR A 160 3.76 -4.49 -28.95
CA TYR A 160 3.37 -3.87 -27.68
C TYR A 160 4.33 -2.73 -27.37
N ASP A 161 3.76 -1.54 -27.15
CA ASP A 161 4.47 -0.29 -26.88
C ASP A 161 5.03 -0.31 -25.45
N MET A 162 6.12 -1.07 -25.26
CA MET A 162 6.74 -1.40 -23.95
C MET A 162 7.46 -0.21 -23.29
N ILE A 163 7.18 1.03 -23.71
CA ILE A 163 7.78 2.26 -23.18
C ILE A 163 6.70 3.34 -22.95
N ARG A 164 5.66 2.96 -22.21
CA ARG A 164 4.92 3.90 -21.37
C ARG A 164 5.20 3.54 -19.92
N ASP A 165 5.52 4.53 -19.11
CA ASP A 165 5.68 4.32 -17.67
C ASP A 165 4.42 3.66 -17.13
N PHE A 166 4.58 2.55 -16.42
CA PHE A 166 3.49 1.60 -16.20
C PHE A 166 2.26 2.24 -15.51
N GLU A 167 2.52 3.27 -14.70
CA GLU A 167 1.54 4.09 -13.97
C GLU A 167 0.56 4.83 -14.91
N GLU A 168 0.91 5.08 -16.18
CA GLU A 168 0.01 5.63 -17.20
C GLU A 168 -1.17 4.71 -17.56
N ARG A 169 -1.08 3.40 -17.28
CA ARG A 169 -2.11 2.41 -17.65
C ARG A 169 -3.39 2.53 -16.81
N ILE A 170 -3.32 3.11 -15.60
CA ILE A 170 -4.48 3.25 -14.71
C ILE A 170 -5.25 4.53 -15.06
N ASN A 171 -6.33 4.35 -15.81
CA ASN A 171 -7.11 5.46 -16.33
C ASN A 171 -8.00 6.11 -15.25
N GLU A 172 -8.62 5.33 -14.38
CA GLU A 172 -9.57 5.82 -13.38
C GLU A 172 -9.35 5.23 -11.98
N VAL A 173 -9.71 6.01 -10.96
CA VAL A 173 -9.80 5.59 -9.55
C VAL A 173 -11.20 5.94 -9.05
N HIS A 174 -11.96 4.94 -8.59
CA HIS A 174 -13.31 5.09 -8.09
C HIS A 174 -13.31 4.95 -6.56
N VAL A 175 -13.37 6.08 -5.86
CA VAL A 175 -13.42 6.13 -4.39
C VAL A 175 -14.89 6.03 -3.94
N LYS A 176 -15.20 4.95 -3.23
CA LYS A 176 -16.56 4.58 -2.81
C LYS A 176 -16.66 4.46 -1.29
N ARG A 177 -17.86 4.70 -0.76
CA ARG A 177 -18.14 4.53 0.68
C ARG A 177 -18.13 3.04 1.06
N ALA A 178 -17.29 2.65 1.99
CA ALA A 178 -17.39 1.36 2.71
C ALA A 178 -18.57 1.40 3.70
N ILE A 179 -19.29 0.30 3.92
CA ILE A 179 -20.41 0.27 4.89
C ILE A 179 -19.88 -0.01 6.30
N ASN A 180 -18.85 -0.86 6.41
CA ASN A 180 -18.18 -1.22 7.64
C ASN A 180 -16.65 -1.40 7.42
N LYS A 181 -15.88 -1.64 8.49
CA LYS A 181 -14.41 -1.74 8.43
C LYS A 181 -13.87 -2.94 7.63
N VAL A 182 -14.64 -4.02 7.44
CA VAL A 182 -14.22 -5.16 6.60
C VAL A 182 -14.59 -4.99 5.12
N ASP A 183 -15.34 -3.94 4.75
CA ASP A 183 -15.52 -3.52 3.35
C ASP A 183 -14.48 -2.48 2.90
N GLU A 184 -13.59 -2.03 3.80
CA GLU A 184 -12.50 -1.12 3.46
C GLU A 184 -11.38 -1.84 2.71
N GLY A 185 -10.74 -1.12 1.78
CA GLY A 185 -9.60 -1.62 1.02
C GLY A 185 -9.65 -1.24 -0.45
N SER A 186 -8.61 -1.64 -1.17
CA SER A 186 -8.48 -1.52 -2.61
C SER A 186 -8.87 -2.80 -3.35
N ASN A 187 -9.22 -2.66 -4.63
CA ASN A 187 -9.27 -3.72 -5.62
C ASN A 187 -9.03 -3.10 -7.01
N VAL A 188 -8.49 -3.85 -7.97
CA VAL A 188 -8.33 -3.37 -9.35
C VAL A 188 -9.19 -4.18 -10.31
N LEU A 189 -10.17 -3.51 -10.90
CA LEU A 189 -11.10 -4.07 -11.88
C LEU A 189 -10.54 -3.91 -13.30
N ASN A 190 -11.09 -4.66 -14.25
CA ASN A 190 -10.82 -4.53 -15.70
C ASN A 190 -9.34 -4.75 -16.13
N ARG A 191 -8.51 -5.36 -15.27
CA ARG A 191 -7.07 -5.59 -15.47
C ARG A 191 -6.74 -6.20 -16.84
N ILE A 192 -7.36 -7.34 -17.15
CA ILE A 192 -7.15 -8.11 -18.39
C ILE A 192 -7.66 -7.33 -19.63
N SER A 193 -8.70 -6.51 -19.50
CA SER A 193 -9.28 -5.74 -20.62
C SER A 193 -8.49 -4.49 -21.04
N GLY A 194 -7.23 -4.34 -20.60
CA GLY A 194 -6.34 -3.26 -21.00
C GLY A 194 -6.71 -1.87 -20.47
N LYS A 195 -7.70 -1.77 -19.57
CA LYS A 195 -8.16 -0.52 -18.94
C LYS A 195 -8.36 -0.73 -17.43
N PRO A 196 -7.29 -1.00 -16.65
CA PRO A 196 -7.39 -1.18 -15.22
C PRO A 196 -7.98 0.06 -14.54
N MET A 197 -8.84 -0.18 -13.54
CA MET A 197 -9.50 0.84 -12.73
C MET A 197 -9.43 0.43 -11.26
N ILE A 198 -8.90 1.30 -10.40
CA ILE A 198 -8.81 1.04 -8.96
C ILE A 198 -10.15 1.39 -8.31
N GLU A 199 -10.83 0.42 -7.72
CA GLU A 199 -11.90 0.68 -6.76
C GLU A 199 -11.29 0.81 -5.36
N MET A 200 -11.48 1.96 -4.72
CA MET A 200 -10.99 2.25 -3.38
C MET A 200 -12.19 2.42 -2.43
N ARG A 201 -12.30 1.58 -1.40
CA ARG A 201 -13.40 1.62 -0.43
C ARG A 201 -12.93 2.17 0.90
N VAL A 202 -13.57 3.24 1.36
CA VAL A 202 -13.16 4.01 2.54
C VAL A 202 -14.39 4.33 3.39
N LEU A 203 -14.28 4.20 4.72
CA LEU A 203 -15.29 4.69 5.65
C LEU A 203 -15.31 6.22 5.64
N ALA A 204 -16.50 6.81 5.46
CA ALA A 204 -16.70 8.26 5.51
C ALA A 204 -16.23 8.90 6.84
N SER A 205 -16.17 8.12 7.93
CA SER A 205 -15.63 8.57 9.22
C SER A 205 -14.13 8.87 9.18
N ARG A 206 -13.32 8.23 8.34
CA ARG A 206 -11.87 8.56 8.27
C ARG A 206 -11.58 9.98 7.81
N PHE A 207 -12.54 10.63 7.16
CA PHE A 207 -12.46 12.02 6.72
C PHE A 207 -12.94 13.02 7.78
N CYS A 208 -13.51 12.58 8.92
CA CYS A 208 -14.23 13.50 9.82
C CYS A 208 -13.36 14.24 10.85
N ASN A 209 -12.22 13.68 11.25
CA ASN A 209 -11.33 14.28 12.24
C ASN A 209 -10.03 14.77 11.57
N PRO A 210 -9.74 16.09 11.55
CA PRO A 210 -8.47 16.63 11.07
C PRO A 210 -7.23 16.10 11.80
N GLU A 211 -7.37 15.63 13.05
CA GLU A 211 -6.26 15.07 13.83
C GLU A 211 -5.89 13.65 13.36
N GLU A 212 -6.88 12.86 12.90
CA GLU A 212 -6.71 11.52 12.32
C GLU A 212 -6.33 11.57 10.82
N ALA A 213 -6.11 12.75 10.25
CA ALA A 213 -5.72 12.96 8.86
C ALA A 213 -4.52 12.10 8.41
N GLN A 214 -3.58 11.83 9.33
CA GLN A 214 -2.41 10.99 9.07
C GLN A 214 -2.76 9.51 8.96
N GLU A 215 -3.75 9.03 9.71
CA GLU A 215 -4.24 7.63 9.62
C GLU A 215 -5.00 7.39 8.31
N LEU A 216 -5.74 8.40 7.83
CA LEU A 216 -6.38 8.37 6.51
C LEU A 216 -5.34 8.35 5.39
N ASP A 217 -4.33 9.24 5.43
CA ASP A 217 -3.27 9.27 4.41
C ASP A 217 -2.47 7.95 4.41
N ALA A 218 -2.07 7.42 5.58
CA ALA A 218 -1.36 6.14 5.70
C ALA A 218 -2.20 4.95 5.21
N PHE A 219 -3.51 4.93 5.50
CA PHE A 219 -4.43 3.91 4.99
C PHE A 219 -4.55 3.94 3.46
N LEU A 220 -4.80 5.13 2.89
CA LEU A 220 -4.90 5.30 1.44
C LEU A 220 -3.60 4.92 0.73
N ILE A 221 -2.45 5.28 1.30
CA ILE A 221 -1.13 4.91 0.76
C ILE A 221 -0.93 3.39 0.78
N CYS A 222 -1.21 2.73 1.90
CA CYS A 222 -1.09 1.27 2.03
C CYS A 222 -1.96 0.55 1.00
N GLU A 223 -3.21 0.98 0.83
CA GLU A 223 -4.12 0.41 -0.15
C GLU A 223 -3.78 0.76 -1.61
N PHE A 224 -3.21 1.93 -1.89
CA PHE A 224 -2.68 2.21 -3.23
C PHE A 224 -1.39 1.44 -3.55
N MET A 225 -0.63 0.96 -2.55
CA MET A 225 0.46 0.00 -2.78
C MET A 225 -0.09 -1.38 -3.16
N HIS A 226 -1.11 -1.91 -2.44
CA HIS A 226 -1.81 -3.13 -2.86
C HIS A 226 -2.35 -3.00 -4.29
N ALA A 227 -3.04 -1.90 -4.60
CA ALA A 227 -3.56 -1.64 -5.93
C ALA A 227 -2.48 -1.50 -7.02
N LYS A 228 -1.26 -1.07 -6.66
CA LYS A 228 -0.10 -1.00 -7.57
C LYS A 228 0.45 -2.40 -7.86
N ASP A 229 0.61 -3.23 -6.82
CA ASP A 229 1.03 -4.63 -6.98
C ASP A 229 0.03 -5.45 -7.83
N MET A 230 -1.28 -5.20 -7.67
CA MET A 230 -2.34 -5.88 -8.45
C MET A 230 -2.26 -5.66 -9.97
N VAL A 231 -1.47 -4.71 -10.44
CA VAL A 231 -1.24 -4.43 -11.87
C VAL A 231 0.21 -4.59 -12.30
N ASP A 232 1.17 -4.50 -11.38
CA ASP A 232 2.61 -4.60 -11.67
C ASP A 232 2.97 -5.94 -12.35
N PRO A 233 3.53 -5.94 -13.58
CA PRO A 233 3.93 -7.17 -14.29
C PRO A 233 5.08 -7.92 -13.62
N GLU A 234 5.87 -7.30 -12.73
CA GLU A 234 6.89 -8.02 -11.95
C GLU A 234 6.31 -8.70 -10.71
N PHE A 235 5.15 -8.25 -10.22
CA PHE A 235 4.41 -8.90 -9.15
C PHE A 235 3.48 -10.00 -9.68
N ASP A 236 2.96 -9.85 -10.90
CA ASP A 236 2.16 -10.83 -11.64
C ASP A 236 0.94 -11.35 -10.85
N TYR A 237 0.08 -10.43 -10.38
CA TYR A 237 -1.11 -10.78 -9.62
C TYR A 237 -2.10 -11.62 -10.47
N GLU A 238 -2.28 -12.88 -10.10
CA GLU A 238 -3.33 -13.74 -10.63
C GLU A 238 -4.59 -13.74 -9.74
N ASP A 239 -5.78 -13.89 -10.34
CA ASP A 239 -7.01 -14.22 -9.59
C ASP A 239 -7.01 -15.72 -9.21
N ALA A 240 -5.98 -16.14 -8.47
CA ALA A 240 -5.61 -17.54 -8.27
C ALA A 240 -6.64 -18.35 -7.48
N PHE A 241 -6.81 -19.62 -7.87
CA PHE A 241 -7.69 -20.55 -7.16
C PHE A 241 -7.04 -21.06 -5.87
N ILE A 242 -7.34 -20.40 -4.74
CA ILE A 242 -7.00 -20.93 -3.41
C ILE A 242 -7.73 -22.28 -3.21
N PRO A 243 -7.05 -23.41 -2.95
CA PRO A 243 -7.68 -24.73 -2.86
C PRO A 243 -8.38 -24.99 -1.51
N GLY A 244 -9.01 -26.16 -1.38
CA GLY A 244 -9.58 -26.64 -0.12
C GLY A 244 -11.01 -26.18 0.20
N ASN A 245 -11.45 -26.48 1.43
CA ASN A 245 -12.77 -26.09 1.95
C ASN A 245 -12.79 -24.60 2.39
N PRO A 246 -13.95 -23.98 2.66
CA PRO A 246 -14.03 -22.55 3.01
C PRO A 246 -13.15 -22.13 4.19
N SER A 247 -13.00 -22.99 5.21
CA SER A 247 -12.16 -22.70 6.38
C SER A 247 -10.66 -22.69 6.02
N VAL A 248 -10.21 -23.61 5.16
CA VAL A 248 -8.85 -23.63 4.62
C VAL A 248 -8.60 -22.41 3.71
N LYS A 249 -9.55 -22.09 2.82
CA LYS A 249 -9.47 -20.89 1.96
C LYS A 249 -9.34 -19.61 2.79
N ASN A 250 -10.12 -19.48 3.86
CA ASN A 250 -10.05 -18.33 4.78
C ASN A 250 -8.69 -18.23 5.48
N LEU A 251 -8.10 -19.36 5.88
CA LEU A 251 -6.77 -19.40 6.52
C LEU A 251 -5.66 -18.95 5.57
N ILE A 252 -5.63 -19.51 4.35
CA ILE A 252 -4.65 -19.14 3.32
C ILE A 252 -4.82 -17.65 2.96
N THR A 253 -6.06 -17.18 2.80
CA THR A 253 -6.36 -15.76 2.58
C THR A 253 -5.83 -14.86 3.71
N ALA A 254 -5.96 -15.29 4.97
CA ALA A 254 -5.45 -14.54 6.12
C ALA A 254 -3.91 -14.49 6.17
N ARG A 255 -3.25 -15.63 5.93
CA ARG A 255 -1.77 -15.69 5.84
C ARG A 255 -1.25 -14.88 4.66
N PHE A 256 -1.87 -14.98 3.48
CA PHE A 256 -1.52 -14.21 2.29
C PHE A 256 -1.63 -12.71 2.53
N ARG A 257 -2.75 -12.25 3.12
CA ARG A 257 -2.92 -10.84 3.50
C ARG A 257 -1.84 -10.38 4.49
N LEU A 258 -1.51 -11.17 5.51
CA LEU A 258 -0.42 -10.86 6.44
C LEU A 258 0.93 -10.69 5.73
N LEU A 259 1.31 -11.63 4.84
CA LEU A 259 2.57 -11.60 4.11
C LEU A 259 2.62 -10.44 3.08
N TRP A 260 1.52 -10.17 2.39
CA TRP A 260 1.43 -9.07 1.43
C TRP A 260 1.42 -7.69 2.10
N ASN A 261 0.63 -7.53 3.18
CA ASN A 261 0.69 -6.34 4.05
C ASN A 261 2.13 -6.10 4.54
N LEU A 262 2.82 -7.16 5.00
CA LEU A 262 4.21 -7.11 5.48
C LEU A 262 5.19 -6.63 4.38
N TYR A 263 5.03 -7.11 3.13
CA TYR A 263 5.80 -6.64 1.98
C TYR A 263 5.50 -5.18 1.59
N VAL A 264 4.25 -4.72 1.74
CA VAL A 264 3.89 -3.30 1.57
C VAL A 264 4.52 -2.42 2.65
N ASP A 265 4.36 -2.77 3.94
CA ASP A 265 4.98 -2.06 5.07
C ASP A 265 6.49 -1.92 4.89
N ALA A 266 7.16 -3.01 4.47
CA ALA A 266 8.60 -3.01 4.23
C ALA A 266 9.03 -2.01 3.13
N ARG A 267 8.29 -1.94 2.02
CA ARG A 267 8.56 -0.96 0.93
C ARG A 267 8.21 0.48 1.33
N LEU A 268 7.15 0.69 2.10
CA LEU A 268 6.81 2.00 2.65
C LEU A 268 7.89 2.49 3.62
N ALA A 269 8.37 1.62 4.51
CA ALA A 269 9.47 1.92 5.42
C ALA A 269 10.78 2.23 4.67
N ARG A 270 11.14 1.44 3.64
CA ARG A 270 12.29 1.75 2.75
C ARG A 270 12.15 3.11 2.05
N SER A 271 10.91 3.52 1.75
CA SER A 271 10.59 4.83 1.15
C SER A 271 10.51 5.99 2.15
N GLY A 272 10.67 5.72 3.45
CA GLY A 272 10.49 6.71 4.52
C GLY A 272 9.03 7.15 4.74
N ILE A 273 8.06 6.36 4.29
CA ILE A 273 6.63 6.64 4.38
C ILE A 273 6.02 5.89 5.57
N ILE A 274 5.17 6.58 6.33
CA ILE A 274 4.47 6.02 7.50
C ILE A 274 3.37 5.06 7.02
N SER A 275 3.46 3.77 7.39
CA SER A 275 2.37 2.81 7.19
C SER A 275 1.32 2.90 8.32
N THR A 276 0.17 2.26 8.11
CA THR A 276 -0.91 2.10 9.10
C THR A 276 -0.48 1.38 10.38
N MET A 277 0.59 0.60 10.33
CA MET A 277 1.19 -0.04 11.50
C MET A 277 2.72 0.16 11.48
N PRO A 278 3.37 0.35 12.65
CA PRO A 278 4.83 0.31 12.75
C PRO A 278 5.35 -1.13 12.65
N ARG A 279 6.63 -1.28 12.29
CA ARG A 279 7.33 -2.57 12.15
C ARG A 279 7.12 -3.50 13.34
N GLU A 280 7.19 -2.97 14.56
CA GLU A 280 7.04 -3.72 15.81
C GLU A 280 5.59 -4.17 16.06
N ALA A 281 4.59 -3.52 15.45
CA ALA A 281 3.20 -3.99 15.46
C ALA A 281 2.98 -5.08 14.40
N ARG A 282 3.51 -4.91 13.18
CA ARG A 282 3.46 -5.95 12.14
C ARG A 282 4.24 -7.22 12.55
N TYR A 283 5.36 -7.09 13.25
CA TYR A 283 6.04 -8.24 13.85
C TYR A 283 5.16 -8.95 14.88
N ARG A 284 4.45 -8.23 15.76
CA ARG A 284 3.50 -8.83 16.71
C ARG A 284 2.32 -9.51 16.00
N GLU A 285 1.85 -8.98 14.88
CA GLU A 285 0.82 -9.63 14.06
C GLU A 285 1.34 -10.96 13.49
N PHE A 286 2.54 -10.94 12.88
CA PHE A 286 3.21 -12.13 12.35
C PHE A 286 3.51 -13.18 13.44
N ASP A 287 4.05 -12.76 14.57
CA ASP A 287 4.43 -13.62 15.70
C ASP A 287 3.23 -14.40 16.25
N ASN A 288 2.05 -13.78 16.31
CA ASN A 288 0.81 -14.44 16.74
C ASN A 288 0.34 -15.54 15.76
N PHE A 289 0.41 -15.30 14.44
CA PHE A 289 0.04 -16.29 13.42
C PHE A 289 0.99 -17.49 13.43
N TYR A 290 2.30 -17.23 13.51
CA TYR A 290 3.34 -18.23 13.34
C TYR A 290 3.94 -18.75 14.66
N ARG A 291 3.31 -18.46 15.82
CA ARG A 291 3.79 -18.68 17.21
C ARG A 291 4.34 -20.06 17.58
N LYS A 292 4.18 -21.06 16.71
CA LYS A 292 4.59 -22.47 16.86
C LYS A 292 5.96 -22.76 16.23
N ILE A 293 6.37 -21.98 15.22
CA ILE A 293 7.77 -21.94 14.79
C ILE A 293 8.61 -21.38 15.96
N PRO A 294 9.81 -21.90 16.27
CA PRO A 294 10.66 -21.35 17.35
C PRO A 294 11.11 -19.90 17.08
N GLU A 295 11.36 -19.13 18.16
CA GLU A 295 11.48 -17.65 18.07
C GLU A 295 12.61 -17.17 17.15
N LYS A 296 13.78 -17.83 17.17
CA LYS A 296 14.93 -17.47 16.33
C LYS A 296 14.53 -17.47 14.85
N GLN A 297 13.85 -18.52 14.41
CA GLN A 297 13.44 -18.72 13.04
C GLN A 297 12.23 -17.85 12.68
N ARG A 298 11.28 -17.58 13.60
CA ARG A 298 10.24 -16.55 13.39
C ARG A 298 10.85 -15.17 13.12
N ARG A 299 11.90 -14.80 13.86
CA ARG A 299 12.65 -13.55 13.62
C ARG A 299 13.39 -13.59 12.28
N GLY A 300 14.06 -14.69 11.96
CA GLY A 300 14.74 -14.90 10.67
C GLY A 300 13.80 -14.72 9.47
N ILE A 301 12.63 -15.39 9.49
CA ILE A 301 11.60 -15.28 8.45
C ILE A 301 11.06 -13.84 8.36
N PHE A 302 10.73 -13.20 9.48
CA PHE A 302 10.21 -11.82 9.47
C PHE A 302 11.23 -10.81 8.92
N GLU A 303 12.49 -10.88 9.38
CA GLU A 303 13.56 -10.01 8.88
C GLU A 303 13.84 -10.29 7.40
N GLY A 304 13.85 -11.56 6.98
CA GLY A 304 14.03 -12.00 5.59
C GLY A 304 12.98 -11.41 4.65
N ILE A 305 11.68 -11.52 5.00
CA ILE A 305 10.59 -10.89 4.23
C ILE A 305 10.74 -9.36 4.24
N TRP A 306 11.11 -8.77 5.39
CA TRP A 306 11.25 -7.31 5.53
C TRP A 306 12.41 -6.74 4.68
N VAL A 307 13.50 -7.47 4.49
CA VAL A 307 14.62 -7.02 3.61
C VAL A 307 14.42 -7.40 2.15
N THR A 308 13.56 -8.37 1.84
CA THR A 308 13.29 -8.80 0.46
C THR A 308 12.79 -7.62 -0.39
N GLU A 309 13.44 -7.39 -1.53
CA GLU A 309 13.17 -6.21 -2.38
C GLU A 309 11.88 -6.33 -3.19
N LYS A 310 11.68 -7.51 -3.82
CA LYS A 310 10.53 -7.88 -4.65
C LYS A 310 10.02 -9.27 -4.29
N PHE A 311 8.73 -9.50 -4.46
CA PHE A 311 8.11 -10.83 -4.51
C PHE A 311 7.19 -10.91 -5.72
N THR A 312 6.92 -12.12 -6.20
CA THR A 312 5.72 -12.37 -7.03
C THR A 312 4.51 -12.73 -6.17
N HIS A 313 3.32 -12.64 -6.76
CA HIS A 313 2.07 -13.12 -6.20
C HIS A 313 2.12 -14.62 -5.89
N GLU A 314 2.70 -15.42 -6.79
CA GLU A 314 2.88 -16.87 -6.60
C GLU A 314 3.74 -17.19 -5.37
N GLU A 315 4.86 -16.48 -5.17
CA GLU A 315 5.72 -16.68 -4.00
C GLU A 315 4.98 -16.40 -2.68
N LEU A 316 4.27 -15.27 -2.60
CA LEU A 316 3.49 -14.90 -1.41
C LEU A 316 2.33 -15.87 -1.16
N LEU A 317 1.68 -16.36 -2.22
CA LEU A 317 0.58 -17.33 -2.11
C LEU A 317 1.08 -18.73 -1.74
N SER A 318 2.25 -19.15 -2.22
CA SER A 318 2.89 -20.40 -1.85
C SER A 318 3.23 -20.40 -0.35
N MET A 319 3.97 -19.39 0.13
CA MET A 319 4.30 -19.19 1.55
C MET A 319 3.09 -18.97 2.47
N ALA A 320 1.94 -18.58 1.92
CA ALA A 320 0.67 -18.50 2.65
C ALA A 320 -0.06 -19.84 2.74
N THR A 321 0.09 -20.69 1.71
CA THR A 321 -0.54 -22.00 1.59
C THR A 321 0.20 -23.04 2.41
N ASP A 322 1.54 -23.01 2.33
CA ASP A 322 2.44 -24.02 2.87
C ASP A 322 3.52 -23.39 3.78
N LEU A 323 3.91 -24.13 4.82
CA LEU A 323 4.96 -23.75 5.75
C LEU A 323 6.36 -24.14 5.24
N GLU A 324 6.51 -25.26 4.54
CA GLU A 324 7.81 -25.70 4.03
C GLU A 324 8.38 -24.66 3.05
N SER A 325 7.55 -24.15 2.15
CA SER A 325 7.83 -23.06 1.21
C SER A 325 8.18 -21.73 1.89
N LEU A 326 7.67 -21.46 3.11
CA LEU A 326 8.01 -20.28 3.90
C LEU A 326 9.33 -20.47 4.67
N MET A 327 9.58 -21.67 5.20
CA MET A 327 10.79 -21.97 5.98
C MET A 327 12.01 -22.14 5.09
N SER A 328 11.93 -22.94 4.03
CA SER A 328 13.04 -23.19 3.08
C SER A 328 13.60 -21.92 2.43
N LYS A 329 12.81 -20.84 2.33
CA LYS A 329 13.26 -19.55 1.81
C LYS A 329 14.05 -18.69 2.81
N TYR A 330 13.94 -18.94 4.11
CA TYR A 330 14.45 -18.05 5.18
C TYR A 330 15.05 -18.74 6.43
N VAL A 331 15.12 -20.07 6.45
CA VAL A 331 15.63 -20.89 7.56
C VAL A 331 16.56 -21.96 6.98
N ASP A 332 17.83 -21.96 7.38
CA ASP A 332 18.79 -22.98 6.97
C ASP A 332 18.42 -24.36 7.55
N ASP A 333 18.64 -25.45 6.79
CA ASP A 333 18.42 -26.84 7.26
C ASP A 333 19.27 -27.23 8.48
N ALA A 334 20.31 -26.46 8.80
CA ALA A 334 21.13 -26.64 10.00
C ALA A 334 20.50 -26.06 11.28
N ASP A 335 19.38 -25.33 11.16
CA ASP A 335 18.82 -24.49 12.21
C ASP A 335 17.54 -25.06 12.86
N ILE A 336 16.86 -26.00 12.20
CA ILE A 336 15.75 -26.84 12.69
C ILE A 336 15.85 -28.19 11.95
N SER A 337 15.72 -29.33 12.63
CA SER A 337 15.77 -30.65 11.97
C SER A 337 14.53 -30.93 11.12
N GLU A 338 14.61 -31.86 10.15
CA GLU A 338 13.42 -32.30 9.38
C GLU A 338 12.29 -32.78 10.31
N GLU A 339 12.61 -33.60 11.31
CA GLU A 339 11.66 -34.04 12.33
C GLU A 339 11.05 -32.85 13.09
N GLU A 340 11.82 -31.83 13.48
CA GLU A 340 11.29 -30.64 14.16
C GLU A 340 10.43 -29.75 13.26
N ARG A 341 10.52 -29.86 11.92
CA ARG A 341 9.67 -29.10 10.97
C ARG A 341 8.29 -29.71 10.82
N ASP A 342 8.20 -31.03 10.71
CA ASP A 342 6.95 -31.75 10.40
C ASP A 342 5.85 -31.52 11.45
N PHE A 343 6.24 -31.33 12.72
CA PHE A 343 5.31 -31.17 13.85
C PHE A 343 5.00 -29.70 14.22
N ILE A 344 5.30 -28.74 13.33
CA ILE A 344 4.96 -27.32 13.54
C ILE A 344 3.47 -27.06 13.24
N HIS A 345 2.64 -27.35 14.25
CA HIS A 345 1.19 -27.18 14.22
C HIS A 345 0.73 -25.72 14.20
N LEU A 346 0.83 -25.06 13.03
CA LEU A 346 0.35 -23.70 12.83
C LEU A 346 -1.12 -23.51 13.20
N GLN A 347 -1.44 -22.27 13.59
CA GLN A 347 -2.82 -21.84 13.80
C GLN A 347 -3.65 -22.05 12.52
N GLY A 348 -4.84 -22.63 12.68
CA GLY A 348 -5.77 -22.96 11.62
C GLY A 348 -5.46 -24.26 10.86
N SER A 349 -4.30 -24.89 11.04
CA SER A 349 -3.98 -26.14 10.34
C SER A 349 -4.98 -27.27 10.69
N PRO A 350 -5.25 -28.21 9.77
CA PRO A 350 -6.19 -29.30 10.01
C PRO A 350 -5.63 -30.30 11.03
N CYS A 351 -6.39 -30.61 12.07
CA CYS A 351 -6.04 -31.63 13.05
C CYS A 351 -5.84 -33.00 12.39
N PRO A 352 -4.79 -33.79 12.72
CA PRO A 352 -4.55 -35.09 12.09
C PRO A 352 -5.70 -36.09 12.33
N LEU A 353 -6.40 -35.99 13.47
CA LEU A 353 -7.46 -36.92 13.87
C LEU A 353 -8.79 -36.62 13.14
N CYS A 354 -9.32 -35.39 13.23
CA CYS A 354 -10.62 -35.04 12.63
C CYS A 354 -10.56 -34.29 11.28
N LYS A 355 -9.35 -33.92 10.81
CA LYS A 355 -9.09 -33.12 9.60
C LYS A 355 -9.78 -31.75 9.52
N PHE A 356 -10.39 -31.27 10.61
CA PHE A 356 -10.90 -29.90 10.72
C PHE A 356 -9.80 -28.92 11.16
N PRO A 357 -9.76 -27.69 10.60
CA PRO A 357 -8.95 -26.59 11.11
C PRO A 357 -9.10 -26.35 12.62
N THR A 358 -7.98 -26.31 13.35
CA THR A 358 -7.97 -25.94 14.77
C THR A 358 -7.04 -24.77 15.09
N TYR A 359 -7.39 -24.04 16.15
CA TYR A 359 -6.60 -22.98 16.76
C TYR A 359 -6.12 -23.39 18.17
N ASN A 360 -6.82 -24.36 18.78
CA ASN A 360 -6.46 -24.99 20.04
C ASN A 360 -5.79 -26.34 19.71
N TRP A 361 -4.48 -26.40 19.91
CA TRP A 361 -3.65 -27.58 19.69
C TRP A 361 -3.14 -28.09 21.03
N VAL A 362 -3.20 -29.40 21.22
CA VAL A 362 -2.41 -30.17 22.19
C VAL A 362 -1.27 -30.77 21.39
N ASP A 363 -0.05 -30.26 21.56
CA ASP A 363 1.12 -30.68 20.75
C ASP A 363 1.84 -31.91 21.33
N ASP A 364 1.64 -32.18 22.63
CA ASP A 364 2.20 -33.32 23.37
C ASP A 364 1.11 -33.91 24.28
N PRO A 365 0.13 -34.65 23.72
CA PRO A 365 -0.90 -35.36 24.50
C PRO A 365 -0.35 -36.26 25.61
N GLU A 366 0.78 -36.95 25.41
CA GLU A 366 1.42 -37.83 26.39
C GLU A 366 1.83 -37.08 27.68
N SER A 367 2.08 -35.77 27.60
CA SER A 367 2.37 -34.93 28.77
C SER A 367 1.16 -34.59 29.64
N ILE A 368 -0.08 -34.82 29.16
CA ILE A 368 -1.32 -34.44 29.87
C ILE A 368 -2.39 -35.53 29.96
N CYS A 369 -2.41 -36.52 29.08
CA CYS A 369 -3.41 -37.59 29.01
C CYS A 369 -2.88 -38.90 29.61
N ASP A 370 -3.79 -39.76 30.11
CA ASP A 370 -3.45 -41.12 30.50
C ASP A 370 -3.05 -42.00 29.29
N GLU A 371 -2.17 -42.98 29.51
CA GLU A 371 -1.67 -43.93 28.51
C GLU A 371 -2.79 -44.60 27.68
N MET A 372 -3.93 -44.91 28.32
CA MET A 372 -5.11 -45.49 27.67
C MET A 372 -5.76 -44.57 26.61
N VAL A 373 -5.60 -43.25 26.72
CA VAL A 373 -6.07 -42.27 25.73
C VAL A 373 -5.19 -42.33 24.48
N ILE A 374 -3.86 -42.41 24.68
CA ILE A 374 -2.86 -42.53 23.62
C ILE A 374 -3.04 -43.84 22.86
N GLU A 375 -3.20 -44.97 23.58
CA GLU A 375 -3.54 -46.27 22.97
C GLU A 375 -4.85 -46.20 22.15
N ALA A 376 -5.89 -45.55 22.69
CA ALA A 376 -7.18 -45.45 22.01
C ALA A 376 -7.11 -44.61 20.71
N ILE A 377 -6.26 -43.59 20.66
CA ILE A 377 -5.98 -42.82 19.44
C ILE A 377 -5.23 -43.70 18.43
N GLN A 378 -4.14 -44.37 18.84
CA GLN A 378 -3.32 -45.20 17.97
C GLN A 378 -4.06 -46.43 17.41
N ILE A 379 -5.05 -46.97 18.13
CA ILE A 379 -5.93 -48.05 17.63
C ILE A 379 -6.80 -47.59 16.45
N ASP A 380 -7.27 -46.34 16.46
CA ASP A 380 -8.07 -45.77 15.37
C ASP A 380 -7.20 -45.16 14.25
N PHE A 381 -5.99 -44.68 14.60
CA PHE A 381 -5.03 -44.02 13.72
C PHE A 381 -3.62 -44.63 13.88
N PRO A 382 -3.32 -45.77 13.24
CA PRO A 382 -2.06 -46.51 13.46
C PRO A 382 -0.79 -45.78 13.02
N ASP A 383 -0.92 -44.79 12.13
CA ASP A 383 0.19 -43.97 11.63
C ASP A 383 0.38 -42.66 12.43
N TRP A 384 -0.32 -42.48 13.57
CA TRP A 384 -0.24 -41.28 14.42
C TRP A 384 0.73 -41.48 15.60
N GLU A 385 1.64 -40.54 15.77
CA GLU A 385 2.58 -40.46 16.89
C GLU A 385 2.21 -39.30 17.84
N ASN A 386 2.63 -39.36 19.11
CA ASN A 386 2.34 -38.31 20.10
C ASN A 386 2.65 -36.88 19.58
N LYS A 387 3.79 -36.75 18.89
CA LYS A 387 4.28 -35.52 18.24
C LYS A 387 3.35 -34.93 17.16
N ASP A 388 2.45 -35.70 16.55
CA ASP A 388 1.41 -35.18 15.64
C ASP A 388 0.30 -34.43 16.39
N GLY A 389 0.18 -34.66 17.70
CA GLY A 389 -0.77 -33.97 18.56
C GLY A 389 -2.25 -34.10 18.15
N GLY A 390 -3.07 -33.18 18.63
CA GLY A 390 -4.50 -33.14 18.32
C GLY A 390 -5.13 -31.78 18.58
N CYS A 391 -6.37 -31.60 18.13
CA CYS A 391 -7.19 -30.50 18.63
C CYS A 391 -7.76 -30.87 20.01
N ASP A 392 -7.95 -29.86 20.86
CA ASP A 392 -8.58 -29.95 22.18
C ASP A 392 -9.79 -30.90 22.22
N ARG A 393 -10.74 -30.73 21.29
CA ARG A 393 -11.97 -31.54 21.20
C ARG A 393 -11.76 -32.98 20.76
N CYS A 394 -10.69 -33.29 20.03
CA CYS A 394 -10.38 -34.68 19.72
C CYS A 394 -9.83 -35.38 20.95
N ILE A 395 -8.92 -34.73 21.68
CA ILE A 395 -8.37 -35.26 22.92
C ILE A 395 -9.49 -35.49 23.95
N GLU A 396 -10.36 -34.49 24.19
CA GLU A 396 -11.56 -34.59 25.05
C GLU A 396 -12.46 -35.79 24.69
N VAL A 397 -12.65 -36.07 23.38
CA VAL A 397 -13.44 -37.21 22.91
C VAL A 397 -12.75 -38.56 23.15
N TYR A 398 -11.42 -38.62 23.13
CA TYR A 398 -10.68 -39.85 23.45
C TYR A 398 -10.55 -40.07 24.96
N GLU A 399 -10.41 -39.03 25.78
CA GLU A 399 -10.48 -39.11 27.25
C GLU A 399 -11.83 -39.71 27.70
N LEU A 400 -12.94 -39.14 27.22
CA LEU A 400 -14.30 -39.64 27.47
C LEU A 400 -14.55 -41.07 26.95
N ARG A 401 -13.78 -41.54 25.96
CA ARG A 401 -13.87 -42.89 25.40
C ARG A 401 -12.98 -43.90 26.16
N ALA A 402 -11.84 -43.47 26.67
CA ALA A 402 -11.01 -44.25 27.58
C ALA A 402 -11.68 -44.45 28.96
N GLY A 403 -12.55 -43.50 29.35
CA GLY A 403 -13.35 -43.54 30.57
C GLY A 403 -12.74 -42.72 31.72
N VAL A 404 -12.02 -41.65 31.37
CA VAL A 404 -11.37 -40.68 32.28
C VAL A 404 -12.33 -39.53 32.58
#